data_AF-A0A6J7E8Q2-F1
#
_entry.id   AF-A0A6J7E8Q2-F1
#
_cell.length_a   1.000
_cell.length_b   1.000
_cell.length_c   1.000
_cell.angle_alpha   90.00
_cell.angle_beta   90.00
_cell.angle_gamma   90.00
#
_symmetry.space_group_name_H-M   'P 1'
#
loop_
_entity.id
_entity.type
_entity.pdbx_description
1 polymer ?
#
loop_
_entity_poly.entity_id
_entity_poly.type
_entity_poly.pdbx_seq_one_letter_code
_entity_poly.pdbx_strand_id
1 'polypeptide(L)'
;MSIAYDGDFEGLLWRAFAPVDPPERLTLQFEETLEALTAAAADDLEAWELTSLHDPRTWIAPAAALAIGTTAAAGLALMQLRRSRGRRASGDADPVRFAADAARTIADEIARRTRG
;
A
#
# COMPACT_ATOMS: atom_id res chain seq x y z
N MET A 1 44.75 -23.08 -1.22
CA MET A 1 43.45 -23.77 -1.03
C MET A 1 42.42 -22.72 -0.67
N SER A 2 42.02 -21.93 -1.69
CA SER A 2 41.00 -20.87 -1.55
C SER A 2 39.66 -21.57 -1.67
N ILE A 3 38.91 -21.57 -0.58
CA ILE A 3 37.77 -22.46 -0.44
C ILE A 3 36.63 -21.94 -1.30
N ALA A 4 36.00 -22.84 -2.05
CA ALA A 4 34.86 -22.59 -2.93
C ALA A 4 33.57 -22.26 -2.15
N TYR A 5 33.63 -21.38 -1.14
CA TYR A 5 32.51 -21.04 -0.25
C TYR A 5 31.64 -19.89 -0.77
N ASP A 6 32.17 -18.98 -1.60
CA ASP A 6 31.41 -17.77 -1.98
C ASP A 6 30.14 -18.10 -2.78
N GLY A 7 30.22 -19.03 -3.75
CA GLY A 7 29.07 -19.39 -4.57
C GLY A 7 27.98 -20.16 -3.82
N ASP A 8 28.35 -20.96 -2.82
CA ASP A 8 27.41 -21.75 -2.02
C ASP A 8 26.75 -20.90 -0.92
N PHE A 9 27.51 -19.99 -0.31
CA PHE A 9 27.00 -19.09 0.72
C PHE A 9 26.00 -18.07 0.16
N GLU A 10 26.30 -17.45 -0.99
CA GLU A 10 25.37 -16.51 -1.62
C GLU A 10 24.09 -17.23 -2.09
N GLY A 11 24.20 -18.46 -2.58
CA GLY A 11 23.05 -19.31 -2.91
C GLY A 11 22.18 -19.64 -1.69
N LEU A 12 22.80 -19.91 -0.54
CA LEU A 12 22.11 -20.12 0.74
C LEU A 12 21.39 -18.86 1.23
N LEU A 13 22.01 -17.68 1.11
CA LEU A 13 21.38 -16.41 1.46
C LEU A 13 20.17 -16.12 0.59
N TRP A 14 20.28 -16.29 -0.73
CA TRP A 14 19.14 -16.12 -1.63
C TRP A 14 17.96 -17.04 -1.31
N ARG A 15 18.25 -18.27 -0.88
CA ARG A 15 17.22 -19.23 -0.46
C ARG A 15 16.61 -18.87 0.90
N ALA A 16 17.42 -18.35 1.82
CA ALA A 16 16.96 -17.88 3.14
C ALA A 16 16.09 -16.62 3.02
N PHE A 17 16.36 -15.76 2.03
CA PHE A 17 15.57 -14.57 1.72
C PHE A 17 14.50 -14.82 0.64
N ALA A 18 14.30 -16.07 0.21
CA ALA A 18 13.21 -16.40 -0.69
C ALA A 18 11.88 -15.96 -0.06
N PRO A 19 10.97 -15.33 -0.82
CA PRO A 19 9.73 -14.82 -0.27
C PRO A 19 8.95 -15.92 0.44
N VAL A 20 8.73 -15.75 1.74
CA VAL A 20 7.87 -16.64 2.53
C VAL A 20 6.46 -16.08 2.56
N ASP A 21 5.46 -16.96 2.40
CA ASP A 21 4.08 -16.56 2.61
C ASP A 21 3.86 -16.26 4.10
N PRO A 22 3.31 -15.08 4.44
CA PRO A 22 3.08 -14.71 5.83
C PRO A 22 1.98 -15.61 6.42
N PRO A 23 2.05 -15.96 7.72
CA PRO A 23 1.02 -16.75 8.36
C PRO A 23 -0.32 -16.01 8.34
N GLU A 24 -1.42 -16.76 8.20
CA GLU A 24 -2.78 -16.20 8.03
C GLU A 24 -3.15 -15.22 9.15
N ARG A 25 -2.70 -15.46 10.37
CA ARG A 25 -2.92 -14.56 11.51
C ARG A 25 -2.30 -13.17 11.32
N LEU A 26 -1.08 -13.09 10.76
CA LEU A 26 -0.43 -11.80 10.49
C LEU A 26 -1.20 -11.03 9.43
N THR A 27 -1.70 -11.74 8.42
CA THR A 27 -2.55 -11.17 7.38
C THR A 27 -3.81 -10.55 8.00
N LEU A 28 -4.51 -11.28 8.87
CA LEU A 28 -5.72 -10.78 9.54
C LEU A 28 -5.44 -9.57 10.43
N GLN A 29 -4.37 -9.59 11.23
CA GLN A 29 -4.00 -8.47 12.11
C GLN A 29 -3.64 -7.20 11.33
N PHE A 30 -2.95 -7.36 10.20
CA PHE A 30 -2.64 -6.23 9.32
C PHE A 30 -3.91 -5.65 8.69
N GLU A 31 -4.82 -6.50 8.24
CA GLU A 31 -6.11 -6.08 7.68
C GLU A 31 -6.91 -5.27 8.71
N GLU A 32 -7.08 -5.78 9.93
CA GLU A 32 -7.74 -5.05 11.03
C GLU A 32 -7.05 -3.71 11.36
N THR A 33 -5.71 -3.70 11.43
CA THR A 33 -4.96 -2.48 11.75
C THR A 33 -5.14 -1.41 10.69
N LEU A 34 -5.12 -1.81 9.41
CA LEU A 34 -5.29 -0.90 8.28
C LEU A 34 -6.73 -0.37 8.18
N GLU A 35 -7.72 -1.21 8.46
CA GLU A 35 -9.12 -0.78 8.55
C GLU A 35 -9.31 0.25 9.68
N ALA A 36 -8.73 0.00 10.86
CA ALA A 36 -8.79 0.92 11.99
C ALA A 36 -8.12 2.27 11.68
N LEU A 37 -6.94 2.26 11.04
CA LEU A 37 -6.24 3.47 10.61
C LEU A 37 -7.05 4.25 9.56
N THR A 38 -7.72 3.55 8.64
CA THR A 38 -8.53 4.18 7.59
C THR A 38 -9.77 4.85 8.18
N ALA A 39 -10.45 4.18 9.13
CA ALA A 39 -11.59 4.75 9.84
C ALA A 39 -11.20 5.99 10.65
N ALA A 40 -10.12 5.93 11.43
CA ALA A 40 -9.64 7.06 12.21
C ALA A 40 -9.27 8.26 11.32
N ALA A 41 -8.61 8.01 10.19
CA ALA A 41 -8.28 9.07 9.24
C ALA A 41 -9.53 9.70 8.58
N ALA A 42 -10.59 8.91 8.36
CA ALA A 42 -11.85 9.41 7.83
C ALA A 42 -12.57 10.32 8.84
N ASP A 43 -12.62 9.91 10.11
CA ASP A 43 -13.20 10.71 11.20
C ASP A 43 -12.45 12.05 11.36
N ASP A 44 -11.12 12.04 11.31
CA ASP A 44 -10.29 13.25 11.38
C ASP A 44 -10.55 14.19 10.18
N LEU A 45 -10.82 13.63 9.00
CA LEU A 45 -11.11 14.41 7.79
C LEU A 45 -12.51 15.02 7.82
N GLU A 46 -13.50 14.28 8.32
CA GLU A 46 -14.89 14.74 8.45
C GLU A 46 -15.02 15.83 9.52
N ALA A 47 -14.24 15.74 10.60
CA ALA A 47 -14.12 16.78 11.62
C ALA A 47 -13.42 18.06 11.12
N TRP A 48 -12.80 18.04 9.94
CA TRP A 48 -12.05 19.16 9.41
C TRP A 48 -12.94 20.16 8.66
N GLU A 49 -13.28 21.29 9.31
CA GLU A 49 -14.08 22.36 8.71
C GLU A 49 -13.30 23.25 7.71
N LEU A 50 -13.98 23.69 6.64
CA LEU A 50 -13.48 24.55 5.56
C LEU A 50 -12.80 25.87 6.02
N THR A 51 -13.09 26.36 7.22
CA THR A 51 -12.44 27.56 7.78
C THR A 51 -10.95 27.34 8.10
N SER A 52 -10.55 26.08 8.30
CA SER A 52 -9.20 25.66 8.68
C SER A 52 -8.16 25.76 7.56
N LEU A 53 -8.59 26.10 6.34
CA LEU A 53 -7.74 26.33 5.15
C LEU A 53 -6.85 27.57 5.25
N HIS A 54 -7.16 28.52 6.15
CA HIS A 54 -6.44 29.80 6.21
C HIS A 54 -5.16 29.76 7.05
N ASP A 55 -5.01 28.77 7.95
CA ASP A 55 -3.81 28.64 8.80
C ASP A 55 -2.96 27.42 8.38
N PRO A 56 -1.68 27.64 7.97
CA PRO A 56 -0.75 26.59 7.59
C PRO A 56 -0.21 25.76 8.77
N ARG A 57 -0.84 25.77 9.95
CA ARG A 57 -0.58 24.77 10.99
C ARG A 57 -1.73 23.80 11.19
N THR A 58 -2.95 24.21 10.83
CA THR A 58 -4.16 23.37 10.90
C THR A 58 -4.32 22.40 9.74
N TRP A 59 -3.64 22.63 8.60
CA TRP A 59 -3.59 21.67 7.48
C TRP A 59 -2.66 20.45 7.70
N ILE A 60 -1.78 20.47 8.71
CA ILE A 60 -0.80 19.39 8.93
C ILE A 60 -1.47 18.08 9.36
N ALA A 61 -2.40 18.16 10.32
CA ALA A 61 -3.14 16.98 10.80
C ALA A 61 -3.98 16.30 9.69
N PRO A 62 -4.79 17.02 8.89
CA PRO A 62 -5.54 16.42 7.79
C PRO A 62 -4.67 15.99 6.62
N ALA A 63 -3.56 16.70 6.32
CA ALA A 63 -2.60 16.22 5.34
C ALA A 63 -1.96 14.89 5.79
N ALA A 64 -1.66 14.76 7.08
CA ALA A 64 -1.20 13.50 7.65
C ALA A 64 -2.30 12.42 7.59
N ALA A 65 -3.54 12.74 7.93
CA ALA A 65 -4.67 11.81 7.82
C ALA A 65 -4.89 11.32 6.38
N LEU A 66 -4.84 12.23 5.40
CA LEU A 66 -4.93 11.90 3.98
C LEU A 66 -3.75 11.01 3.54
N ALA A 67 -2.53 11.35 3.95
CA ALA A 67 -1.34 10.56 3.64
C ALA A 67 -1.40 9.16 4.27
N ILE A 68 -1.83 9.05 5.52
CA ILE A 68 -2.03 7.78 6.22
C ILE A 68 -3.12 6.96 5.54
N GLY A 69 -4.28 7.56 5.25
CA GLY A 69 -5.41 6.89 4.62
C GLY A 69 -5.07 6.38 3.22
N THR A 70 -4.40 7.18 2.40
CA THR A 70 -3.96 6.76 1.05
C THR A 70 -2.91 5.66 1.10
N THR A 71 -1.97 5.73 2.04
CA THR A 71 -0.95 4.69 2.22
C THR A 71 -1.57 3.38 2.70
N ALA A 72 -2.50 3.44 3.66
CA ALA A 72 -3.21 2.27 4.18
C ALA A 72 -4.07 1.60 3.09
N ALA A 73 -4.83 2.39 2.32
CA ALA A 73 -5.63 1.90 1.20
C ALA A 73 -4.77 1.23 0.12
N ALA A 74 -3.60 1.79 -0.20
CA ALA A 74 -2.66 1.18 -1.13
C ALA A 74 -2.13 -0.17 -0.58
N GLY A 75 -1.82 -0.25 0.71
CA GLY A 75 -1.43 -1.49 1.39
C GLY A 75 -2.50 -2.58 1.30
N LEU A 76 -3.76 -2.24 1.61
CA LEU A 76 -4.90 -3.16 1.50
C LEU A 76 -5.11 -3.65 0.06
N ALA A 77 -5.00 -2.74 -0.92
CA ALA A 77 -5.11 -3.10 -2.34
C ALA A 77 -4.03 -4.10 -2.76
N LEU A 78 -2.77 -3.88 -2.34
CA LEU A 78 -1.66 -4.82 -2.60
C LEU A 78 -1.91 -6.18 -1.93
N MET A 79 -2.47 -6.19 -0.72
CA MET A 79 -2.76 -7.40 0.03
C MET A 79 -3.87 -8.23 -0.63
N GLN A 80 -4.94 -7.59 -1.10
CA GLN A 80 -5.99 -8.25 -1.87
C GLN A 80 -5.47 -8.78 -3.21
N LEU A 81 -4.56 -8.05 -3.85
CA LEU A 81 -3.93 -8.49 -5.09
C LEU A 81 -3.03 -9.72 -4.87
N ARG A 82 -2.33 -9.82 -3.73
CA ARG A 82 -1.60 -11.03 -3.34
C ARG A 82 -2.54 -12.20 -3.04
N ARG A 83 -3.62 -11.97 -2.28
CA ARG A 83 -4.61 -13.01 -1.90
C ARG A 83 -5.39 -13.56 -3.09
N SER A 84 -5.62 -12.74 -4.12
CA SER A 84 -6.26 -13.16 -5.37
C SER A 84 -5.34 -13.94 -6.30
N ARG A 85 -4.01 -13.77 -6.17
CA ARG A 85 -2.99 -14.55 -6.89
C ARG A 85 -2.73 -15.92 -6.28
N GLY A 86 -2.70 -16.03 -4.95
CA GLY A 86 -2.63 -17.34 -4.28
C GLY A 86 -3.81 -18.27 -4.64
N ARG A 87 -4.94 -17.69 -5.08
CA ARG A 87 -6.11 -18.42 -5.60
C ARG A 87 -6.13 -18.61 -7.12
N ARG A 88 -5.22 -17.96 -7.88
CA ARG A 88 -5.19 -17.94 -9.36
C ARG A 88 -3.77 -18.09 -9.91
N ALA A 89 -3.07 -19.17 -9.55
CA ALA A 89 -1.75 -19.49 -10.08
C ALA A 89 -1.71 -19.84 -11.60
N SER A 90 -2.59 -19.25 -12.43
CA SER A 90 -2.71 -19.51 -13.88
C SER A 90 -3.14 -18.25 -14.65
N GLY A 91 -2.38 -17.16 -14.62
CA GLY A 91 -2.71 -15.98 -15.43
C GLY A 91 -1.70 -14.84 -15.31
N ASP A 92 -0.91 -14.68 -16.36
CA ASP A 92 0.09 -13.64 -16.59
C ASP A 92 -0.55 -12.24 -16.66
N ALA A 93 -0.73 -11.59 -15.50
CA ALA A 93 -1.16 -10.19 -15.41
C ALA A 93 -0.26 -9.44 -14.42
N ASP A 94 0.51 -8.49 -14.95
CA ASP A 94 1.41 -7.61 -14.18
C ASP A 94 0.57 -6.70 -13.25
N PRO A 95 0.66 -6.90 -11.93
CA PRO A 95 -0.20 -6.24 -10.95
C PRO A 95 0.22 -4.79 -10.73
N VAL A 96 1.50 -4.50 -10.99
CA VAL A 96 2.13 -3.20 -10.82
C VAL A 96 1.66 -2.30 -11.95
N ARG A 97 1.56 -2.83 -13.17
CA ARG A 97 0.92 -2.12 -14.29
C ARG A 97 -0.54 -1.82 -14.03
N PHE A 98 -1.33 -2.78 -13.55
CA PHE A 98 -2.74 -2.54 -13.25
C PHE A 98 -2.93 -1.48 -12.16
N ALA A 99 -2.14 -1.53 -11.09
CA ALA A 99 -2.16 -0.52 -10.03
C ALA A 99 -1.71 0.86 -10.54
N ALA A 100 -0.67 0.91 -11.38
CA ALA A 100 -0.21 2.16 -11.99
C ALA A 100 -1.24 2.78 -12.95
N ASP A 101 -1.96 1.94 -13.71
CA ASP A 101 -3.01 2.39 -14.63
C ASP A 101 -4.25 2.87 -13.87
N ALA A 102 -4.62 2.21 -12.77
CA ALA A 102 -5.69 2.65 -11.89
C ALA A 102 -5.36 4.00 -11.22
N ALA A 103 -4.12 4.13 -10.71
CA ALA A 103 -3.65 5.38 -10.11
C ALA A 103 -3.62 6.53 -11.14
N ARG A 104 -3.15 6.29 -12.36
CA ARG A 104 -3.17 7.28 -13.46
C ARG A 104 -4.58 7.71 -13.82
N THR A 105 -5.51 6.76 -13.91
CA THR A 105 -6.90 7.06 -14.26
C THR A 105 -7.55 7.99 -13.23
N ILE A 106 -7.30 7.73 -11.94
CA ILE A 106 -7.81 8.57 -10.85
C ILE A 106 -7.15 9.95 -10.87
N ALA A 107 -5.84 10.02 -11.08
CA ALA A 107 -5.10 11.29 -11.17
C ALA A 107 -5.58 12.16 -12.36
N ASP A 108 -5.79 11.55 -13.53
CA ASP A 108 -6.28 12.24 -14.72
C ASP A 108 -7.71 12.78 -14.54
N GLU A 109 -8.56 12.06 -13.81
CA GLU A 109 -9.93 12.51 -13.52
C GLU A 109 -9.95 13.73 -12.57
N ILE A 110 -9.06 13.74 -11.59
CA ILE A 110 -8.89 14.88 -10.67
C ILE A 110 -8.34 16.09 -11.43
N ALA A 111 -7.34 15.89 -12.30
CA ALA A 111 -6.76 16.95 -13.12
C ALA A 111 -7.77 17.53 -14.12
N ARG A 112 -8.67 16.71 -14.67
CA ARG A 112 -9.77 17.17 -15.53
C ARG A 112 -10.76 18.05 -14.77
N ARG A 113 -11.20 17.64 -13.58
CA ARG A 113 -12.19 18.39 -12.78
C ARG A 113 -11.66 19.70 -12.20
N THR A 114 -10.35 19.81 -12.01
CA THR A 114 -9.71 21.02 -11.49
C THR A 114 -9.34 22.04 -12.57
N ARG A 115 -9.37 21.64 -13.85
CA ARG A 115 -9.13 22.52 -15.01
C ARG A 115 -10.42 22.92 -15.74
N GLY A 116 -11.55 22.31 -15.40
CA GLY A 116 -12.88 22.59 -15.97
C GLY A 116 -13.66 23.63 -15.17
#